data_AF-A7SJ32-F1
#
_entry.id   AF-A7SJ32-F1
#
_cell.length_a   1.000
_cell.length_b   1.000
_cell.length_c   1.000
_cell.angle_alpha   90.00
_cell.angle_beta   90.00
_cell.angle_gamma   90.00
#
_symmetry.space_group_name_H-M   'P 1'
#
loop_
_entity.id
_entity.type
_entity.pdbx_description
1 polymer ?
#
loop_
_entity_poly.entity_id
_entity_poly.type
_entity_poly.pdbx_seq_one_letter_code
_entity_poly.pdbx_strand_id
1 'polypeptide(L)' 'RRLKASARERKRRHVLNNALELLRKKVPCVDQNPQKLSKIEVLRLAIDYIAMLSCYLNNSQS' A
#
# COMPACT_ATOMS: atom_id res chain seq x y z
N ARG A 1 31.51 7.21 10.01
CA ARG A 1 30.79 5.91 10.19
C ARG A 1 29.27 6.10 10.30
N ARG A 2 28.76 6.99 11.17
CA ARG A 2 27.31 7.29 11.30
C ARG A 2 26.64 7.77 10.01
N LEU A 3 27.28 8.68 9.26
CA LEU A 3 26.74 9.20 7.98
C LEU A 3 26.44 8.10 6.94
N LYS A 4 27.35 7.13 6.79
CA LYS A 4 27.15 5.98 5.88
C LYS A 4 25.97 5.10 6.32
N ALA A 5 25.75 4.92 7.63
CA ALA A 5 24.62 4.17 8.17
C ALA A 5 23.28 4.91 7.94
N SER A 6 23.23 6.22 8.20
CA SER A 6 22.04 7.03 7.93
C SER A 6 21.66 7.06 6.45
N ALA A 7 22.65 7.10 5.55
CA ALA A 7 22.41 7.04 4.11
C ALA A 7 21.80 5.70 3.68
N ARG A 8 22.29 4.57 4.23
CA ARG A 8 21.71 3.25 3.97
C ARG A 8 20.27 3.16 4.45
N GLU A 9 19.99 3.63 5.66
CA GLU A 9 18.63 3.58 6.20
C GLU A 9 17.68 4.50 5.42
N ARG A 10 18.15 5.67 4.96
CA ARG A 10 17.37 6.53 4.06
C ARG A 10 17.00 5.79 2.77
N LYS A 11 17.96 5.11 2.13
CA LYS A 11 17.71 4.30 0.93
C LYS A 11 16.69 3.19 1.19
N ARG A 12 16.82 2.48 2.31
CA ARG A 12 15.85 1.44 2.72
C ARG A 12 14.44 2.01 2.89
N ARG A 13 14.30 3.16 3.55
CA ARG A 13 13.01 3.85 3.69
C ARG A 13 12.42 4.32 2.36
N HIS A 14 13.24 4.78 1.42
CA HIS A 14 12.76 5.15 0.08
C HIS A 14 12.17 3.95 -0.65
N VAL A 15 12.84 2.79 -0.62
CA VAL A 15 12.31 1.56 -1.22
C VAL A 15 10.95 1.19 -0.62
N LEU A 16 10.84 1.22 0.72
CA LEU A 16 9.59 0.92 1.41
C LEU A 16 8.47 1.91 1.06
N ASN A 17 8.76 3.20 1.05
CA ASN A 17 7.77 4.23 0.72
C ASN A 17 7.32 4.11 -0.74
N ASN A 18 8.22 3.80 -1.68
CA ASN A 18 7.88 3.58 -3.08
C ASN A 18 6.95 2.37 -3.25
N ALA A 19 7.22 1.26 -2.55
CA ALA A 19 6.35 0.09 -2.56
C ALA A 19 4.95 0.42 -2.00
N LEU A 20 4.88 1.21 -0.93
CA LEU A 20 3.60 1.67 -0.37
C LEU A 20 2.84 2.60 -1.32
N GLU A 21 3.54 3.46 -2.07
CA GLU A 21 2.93 4.34 -3.07
C GLU A 21 2.43 3.56 -4.30
N LEU A 22 3.10 2.46 -4.66
CA LEU A 22 2.58 1.53 -5.65
C LEU A 22 1.31 0.83 -5.13
N LEU A 23 1.30 0.38 -3.88
CA LEU A 23 0.12 -0.23 -3.26
C LEU A 23 -1.07 0.74 -3.25
N ARG A 24 -0.85 2.01 -2.89
CA ARG A 24 -1.88 3.06 -2.95
C ARG A 24 -2.63 3.03 -4.28
N LYS A 25 -1.91 3.07 -5.40
CA LYS A 25 -2.48 3.10 -6.75
C LYS A 25 -3.30 1.86 -7.12
N LYS A 26 -3.18 0.76 -6.37
CA LYS A 26 -3.88 -0.50 -6.60
C LYS A 26 -5.07 -0.71 -5.67
N VAL A 27 -5.16 0.09 -4.61
CA VAL A 27 -6.24 0.03 -3.64
C VAL A 27 -7.34 1.00 -4.08
N PRO A 28 -8.62 0.61 -4.02
CA PRO A 28 -9.73 1.52 -4.31
C PRO A 28 -9.68 2.75 -3.39
N CYS A 29 -10.13 3.91 -3.88
CA CYS A 29 -10.19 5.23 -3.21
C CYS A 29 -9.08 6.25 -3.53
N VAL A 30 -8.07 5.96 -4.38
CA VAL A 30 -7.09 6.98 -4.77
C VAL A 30 -7.67 8.07 -5.67
N ASP A 31 -8.59 7.73 -6.57
CA ASP A 31 -9.12 8.69 -7.55
C ASP A 31 -10.24 9.59 -6.98
N GLN A 32 -10.80 9.23 -5.83
CA GLN A 32 -11.99 9.90 -5.26
C GLN A 32 -11.66 10.92 -4.17
N ASN A 33 -10.45 10.90 -3.62
CA ASN A 33 -10.04 11.83 -2.58
C ASN A 33 -8.71 12.50 -2.94
N PRO A 34 -8.65 13.83 -3.06
CA PRO A 34 -7.38 14.53 -3.32
C PRO A 34 -6.37 14.39 -2.17
N GLN A 35 -6.80 13.93 -0.99
CA GLN A 35 -5.91 13.66 0.13
C GLN A 35 -5.29 12.26 0.07
N LYS A 36 -3.95 12.21 0.12
CA LYS A 36 -3.18 10.96 0.17
C LYS A 36 -3.55 10.17 1.44
N LEU A 37 -4.08 8.96 1.27
CA LEU A 37 -4.30 8.01 2.36
C LEU A 37 -3.04 7.79 3.20
N SER A 38 -3.18 7.73 4.52
CA SER A 38 -2.09 7.43 5.45
C SER A 38 -1.57 6.00 5.27
N LYS A 39 -0.40 5.69 5.84
CA LYS A 39 0.22 4.35 5.67
C LYS A 39 -0.67 3.23 6.21
N ILE A 40 -1.34 3.45 7.33
CA ILE A 40 -2.20 2.45 7.97
C ILE A 40 -3.49 2.24 7.19
N GLU A 41 -4.09 3.31 6.66
CA GLU A 41 -5.31 3.23 5.85
C GLU A 41 -5.08 2.41 4.58
N VAL A 42 -3.95 2.64 3.89
CA VAL A 42 -3.59 1.88 2.68
C VAL A 42 -3.43 0.40 2.98
N LEU A 43 -2.79 0.05 4.10
CA LEU A 43 -2.59 -1.35 4.49
C LEU A 43 -3.92 -2.03 4.84
N ARG A 44 -4.79 -1.34 5.59
CA ARG A 44 -6.12 -1.86 5.94
C ARG A 44 -6.98 -2.09 4.70
N LEU A 45 -7.10 -1.07 3.85
CA LEU A 45 -7.87 -1.16 2.62
C LEU A 45 -7.34 -2.24 1.67
N ALA A 46 -6.02 -2.45 1.60
CA ALA A 46 -5.44 -3.52 0.80
C ALA A 46 -5.88 -4.91 1.29
N ILE A 47 -5.88 -5.13 2.62
CA ILE A 47 -6.33 -6.39 3.22
C ILE A 47 -7.81 -6.63 2.92
N ASP A 48 -8.65 -5.61 3.17
CA ASP A 48 -10.09 -5.69 2.95
C ASP A 48 -10.42 -5.92 1.47
N TYR A 49 -9.68 -5.27 0.56
CA TYR A 49 -9.89 -5.41 -0.87
C TYR A 49 -9.53 -6.80 -1.38
N ILE A 50 -8.41 -7.38 -0.93
CA ILE A 50 -8.05 -8.76 -1.26
C ILE A 50 -9.12 -9.74 -0.77
N ALA A 51 -9.62 -9.56 0.45
CA ALA A 51 -10.68 -10.41 1.00
C ALA A 51 -11.98 -10.30 0.20
N MET A 52 -12.39 -9.07 -0.15
CA MET A 52 -13.58 -8.82 -0.96
C MET A 52 -13.47 -9.47 -2.34
N LEU A 53 -12.36 -9.27 -3.06
CA LEU A 53 -12.14 -9.88 -4.38
C LEU A 53 -12.14 -11.41 -4.30
N SER A 54 -11.54 -11.99 -3.26
CA SER A 54 -11.54 -13.44 -3.04
C SER A 54 -12.96 -13.97 -2.82
N CYS A 55 -13.77 -13.27 -2.01
CA CYS A 55 -15.17 -13.60 -1.80
C CYS A 55 -15.98 -13.50 -3.10
N TYR A 56 -15.80 -12.42 -3.85
CA TYR A 56 -16.48 -12.21 -5.14
C TYR A 56 -16.18 -13.33 -6.14
N LEU A 57 -14.91 -13.72 -6.27
CA LEU A 57 -14.51 -14.81 -7.16
C LEU A 57 -15.08 -16.16 -6.71
N ASN A 58 -15.13 -16.45 -5.41
CA ASN A 58 -15.71 -17.69 -4.90
C ASN A 58 -17.23 -17.76 -5.12
N ASN A 59 -17.93 -16.65 -4.89
CA ASN A 59 -19.38 -16.57 -5.08
C ASN A 59 -19.78 -16.59 -6.56
N SER A 60 -18.89 -16.17 -7.48
CA SER A 60 -19.16 -16.19 -8.93
C SER A 60 -19.01 -17.59 -9.56
N GLN A 61 -18.54 -18.59 -8.81
CA GLN A 61 -18.37 -19.97 -9.25
C GLN A 61 -19.51 -20.90 -8.77
N SER A 62 -20.52 -20.34 -8.10
CA SER A 62 -21.79 -21.01 -7.72
C SER A 62 -22.92 -20.49 -8.59
#